data_AF-G2GLZ4-F1
#
_entry.id   AF-G2GLZ4-F1
#
_cell.length_a   1.000
_cell.length_b   1.000
_cell.length_c   1.000
_cell.angle_alpha   90.00
_cell.angle_beta   90.00
_cell.angle_gamma   90.00
#
_symmetry.space_group_name_H-M   'P 1'
#
loop_
_entity.id
_entity.type
_entity.pdbx_description
1 polymer ?
#
loop_
_entity_poly.entity_id
_entity_poly.type
_entity_poly.pdbx_seq_one_letter_code
_entity_poly.pdbx_strand_id
1 'polypeptide(L)'
;MRHGEVWWVEFDERRPVVLLSGDEASGLRAMQVVAPTGVDISDLGIEVAVGGTEGLPFEGVLRFAFPRPGFTPCTWLTTVSRDDLVERAGVLSSVKLSEIEDALRVAEQPKEWTATAAAKLSEMKDALHLGGPEQAGKRRTPPMV
;
A
#
# COMPACT_ATOMS: atom_id res chain seq x y z
N MET A 1 7.80 -0.10 -21.85
CA MET A 1 6.92 0.92 -21.23
C MET A 1 7.74 2.05 -20.62
N ARG A 2 7.14 3.09 -20.02
CA ARG A 2 7.89 4.23 -19.45
C ARG A 2 7.61 4.47 -17.97
N HIS A 3 8.61 4.99 -17.28
CA HIS A 3 8.50 5.49 -15.91
C HIS A 3 7.37 6.52 -15.80
N GLY A 4 6.52 6.40 -14.78
CA GLY A 4 5.40 7.29 -14.52
C GLY A 4 4.15 7.01 -15.36
N GLU A 5 4.12 5.97 -16.20
CA GLU A 5 2.87 5.55 -16.83
C GLU A 5 1.96 4.83 -15.81
N VAL A 6 0.66 5.08 -15.93
CA VAL A 6 -0.38 4.43 -15.14
C VAL A 6 -1.06 3.37 -16.01
N TRP A 7 -1.10 2.14 -15.51
CA TRP A 7 -1.54 0.97 -16.26
C TRP A 7 -2.53 0.14 -15.46
N TRP A 8 -3.48 -0.47 -16.16
CA TRP A 8 -4.23 -1.61 -15.66
C TRP A 8 -3.45 -2.88 -15.90
N VAL A 9 -3.31 -3.69 -14.87
CA VAL A 9 -2.70 -5.02 -14.94
C VAL A 9 -3.70 -6.10 -14.62
N GLU A 10 -3.57 -7.24 -15.28
CA GLU A 10 -4.30 -8.46 -14.95
C GLU A 10 -3.38 -9.40 -14.17
N PHE A 11 -3.62 -9.51 -12.87
CA PHE A 11 -3.07 -10.59 -12.04
C PHE A 11 -4.16 -11.64 -11.78
N ASP A 12 -4.59 -11.77 -10.52
CA ASP A 12 -5.81 -12.47 -10.09
C ASP A 12 -7.07 -11.65 -10.41
N GLU A 13 -6.98 -10.35 -10.15
CA GLU A 13 -7.99 -9.34 -10.42
C GLU A 13 -7.34 -8.15 -11.12
N ARG A 14 -8.14 -7.40 -11.89
CA ARG A 14 -7.66 -6.22 -12.60
C ARG A 14 -7.35 -5.10 -11.61
N ARG A 15 -6.09 -4.66 -11.56
CA ARG A 15 -5.60 -3.66 -10.60
C ARG A 15 -4.86 -2.53 -11.33
N PRO A 16 -5.03 -1.26 -10.91
CA PRO A 16 -4.21 -0.18 -11.41
C PRO A 16 -2.81 -0.18 -10.76
N VAL A 17 -1.79 0.14 -11.54
CA VAL A 17 -0.41 0.29 -11.09
C VAL A 17 0.24 1.52 -11.72
N VAL A 18 1.23 2.08 -11.02
CA VAL A 18 2.16 3.08 -11.54
C VAL A 18 3.51 2.42 -11.78
N LEU A 19 4.05 2.56 -12.99
CA LEU A 19 5.38 2.05 -13.32
C LEU A 19 6.45 2.99 -12.73
N LEU A 20 7.44 2.43 -12.01
CA LEU A 20 8.49 3.19 -11.29
C LEU A 20 9.90 3.06 -11.90
N SER A 21 10.29 1.87 -12.30
CA SER A 21 11.60 1.64 -12.94
C SER A 21 11.69 0.18 -13.33
N GLY A 22 12.51 -0.16 -14.30
CA GLY A 22 12.67 -1.55 -14.70
C GLY A 22 13.04 -1.64 -16.16
N ASP A 23 13.64 -2.77 -16.49
CA ASP A 23 13.91 -3.14 -17.85
C ASP A 23 13.04 -4.33 -18.22
N GLU A 24 12.67 -4.42 -19.49
CA GLU A 24 11.76 -5.45 -20.00
C GLU A 24 12.35 -6.86 -19.77
N ALA A 25 13.69 -7.00 -19.67
CA ALA A 25 14.33 -8.28 -19.41
C ALA A 25 14.25 -8.76 -17.95
N SER A 26 14.13 -7.84 -16.99
CA SER A 26 14.08 -8.15 -15.54
C SER A 26 12.70 -7.94 -14.92
N GLY A 27 11.75 -7.44 -15.71
CA GLY A 27 10.42 -7.06 -15.27
C GLY A 27 10.36 -5.59 -14.85
N LEU A 28 9.17 -5.03 -14.98
CA LEU A 28 8.89 -3.63 -14.68
C LEU A 28 8.49 -3.52 -13.20
N ARG A 29 9.21 -2.73 -12.41
CA ARG A 29 8.82 -2.40 -11.04
C ARG A 29 7.62 -1.47 -11.09
N ALA A 30 6.56 -1.85 -10.40
CA ALA A 30 5.31 -1.11 -10.35
C ALA A 30 4.81 -1.01 -8.90
N MET A 31 4.07 0.06 -8.60
CA MET A 31 3.32 0.17 -7.36
C MET A 31 1.84 0.11 -7.63
N GLN A 32 1.14 -0.74 -6.89
CA GLN A 32 -0.31 -0.86 -6.98
C GLN A 32 -0.99 0.36 -6.33
N VAL A 33 -2.03 0.87 -6.99
CA VAL A 33 -2.94 1.84 -6.38
C VAL A 33 -3.95 1.11 -5.50
N VAL A 34 -4.06 1.55 -4.25
CA VAL A 34 -4.96 0.96 -3.25
C VAL A 34 -5.92 1.99 -2.67
N ALA A 35 -6.93 1.54 -1.94
CA ALA A 35 -7.81 2.44 -1.21
C ALA A 35 -7.02 3.20 -0.11
N PRO A 36 -7.32 4.49 0.11
CA PRO A 36 -6.75 5.26 1.22
C PRO A 36 -7.07 4.59 2.55
N THR A 37 -6.16 4.71 3.51
CA THR A 37 -6.33 4.08 4.83
C THR A 37 -7.38 4.77 5.71
N GLY A 38 -7.74 6.02 5.42
CA GLY A 38 -8.76 6.78 6.17
C GLY A 38 -8.37 7.15 7.61
N VAL A 39 -7.14 6.85 8.04
CA VAL A 39 -6.58 7.19 9.36
C VAL A 39 -5.22 7.84 9.19
N ASP A 40 -4.75 8.56 10.22
CA ASP A 40 -3.40 9.15 10.19
C ASP A 40 -2.33 8.05 10.27
N ILE A 41 -1.56 7.89 9.20
CA ILE A 41 -0.44 6.95 9.12
C ILE A 41 0.92 7.65 9.00
N SER A 42 1.02 8.95 9.30
CA SER A 42 2.23 9.75 9.05
C SER A 42 3.49 9.20 9.75
N ASP A 43 3.33 8.46 10.85
CA ASP A 43 4.41 7.78 11.56
C ASP A 43 4.72 6.36 11.03
N LEU A 44 3.83 5.81 10.19
CA LEU A 44 3.91 4.46 9.60
C LEU A 44 4.34 4.47 8.13
N GLY A 45 4.08 5.56 7.41
CA GLY A 45 4.37 5.67 5.99
C GLY A 45 3.81 6.93 5.35
N ILE A 46 3.84 6.94 4.02
CA ILE A 46 3.34 8.04 3.17
C ILE A 46 2.26 7.48 2.25
N GLU A 47 1.17 8.22 2.07
CA GLU A 47 0.19 7.99 1.01
C GLU A 47 0.29 9.13 -0.02
N VAL A 48 0.54 8.78 -1.28
CA VAL A 48 0.50 9.74 -2.39
C VAL A 48 -0.77 9.49 -3.19
N ALA A 49 -1.64 10.50 -3.26
CA ALA A 49 -2.91 10.41 -3.97
C ALA A 49 -2.71 10.33 -5.49
N VAL A 50 -3.50 9.45 -6.12
CA VAL A 50 -3.61 9.24 -7.56
C VAL A 50 -5.08 8.98 -7.92
N GLY A 51 -5.58 9.56 -9.00
CA GLY A 51 -7.01 9.47 -9.29
C GLY A 51 -7.38 9.92 -10.70
N GLY A 52 -8.48 10.65 -10.81
CA GLY A 52 -9.01 11.12 -12.10
C GLY A 52 -8.00 11.90 -12.95
N THR A 53 -7.14 12.69 -12.31
CA THR A 53 -6.06 13.46 -12.97
C THR A 53 -5.00 12.58 -13.61
N GLU A 54 -4.83 11.36 -13.12
CA GLU A 54 -3.88 10.36 -13.60
C GLU A 54 -4.52 9.33 -14.53
N GLY A 55 -5.81 9.49 -14.85
CA GLY A 55 -6.57 8.64 -15.78
C GLY A 55 -7.34 7.50 -15.13
N LEU A 56 -7.42 7.45 -13.80
CA LEU A 56 -8.19 6.43 -13.08
C LEU A 56 -9.66 6.83 -12.95
N PRO A 57 -10.60 5.86 -12.97
CA PRO A 57 -12.02 6.13 -12.76
C PRO A 57 -12.39 6.29 -11.26
N PHE A 58 -11.41 6.21 -10.37
CA PHE A 58 -11.58 6.33 -8.93
C PHE A 58 -10.36 6.96 -8.27
N GLU A 59 -10.55 7.40 -7.03
CA GLU A 59 -9.49 7.92 -6.17
C GLU A 59 -8.81 6.79 -5.40
N GLY A 60 -7.48 6.85 -5.33
CA GLY A 60 -6.68 5.91 -4.59
C GLY A 60 -5.34 6.50 -4.17
N VAL A 61 -4.48 5.67 -3.59
CA VAL A 61 -3.17 6.06 -3.11
C VAL A 61 -2.10 5.04 -3.49
N LEU A 62 -0.88 5.53 -3.70
CA LEU A 62 0.32 4.74 -3.57
C LEU A 62 0.78 4.82 -2.11
N ARG A 63 1.01 3.66 -1.47
CA ARG A 63 1.41 3.59 -0.05
C ARG A 63 2.86 3.14 0.11
N PHE A 64 3.65 3.96 0.79
CA PHE A 64 5.07 3.76 1.05
C PHE A 64 5.27 3.52 2.55
N ALA A 65 5.52 2.28 2.95
CA ALA A 65 5.69 1.95 4.36
C ALA A 65 7.13 2.26 4.82
N PHE A 66 7.26 2.85 6.00
CA PHE A 66 8.58 3.05 6.62
C PHE A 66 9.10 1.74 7.23
N PRO A 67 10.38 1.38 7.01
CA PRO A 67 10.96 0.16 7.55
C PRO A 67 10.99 0.20 9.08
N ARG A 68 10.69 -0.94 9.70
CA ARG A 68 10.61 -1.08 11.15
C ARG A 68 11.27 -2.37 11.59
N PRO A 69 12.14 -2.35 12.61
CA PRO A 69 12.67 -3.57 13.20
C PRO A 69 11.52 -4.48 13.65
N GLY A 70 11.56 -5.75 13.23
CA GLY A 70 10.54 -6.74 13.57
C GLY A 70 9.24 -6.67 12.76
N PHE A 71 9.13 -5.77 11.77
CA PHE A 71 7.99 -5.71 10.85
C PHE A 71 8.46 -5.70 9.40
N THR A 72 7.78 -6.47 8.55
CA THR A 72 7.95 -6.36 7.11
C THR A 72 7.18 -5.13 6.63
N PRO A 73 7.82 -4.16 5.95
CA PRO A 73 7.12 -3.01 5.40
C PRO A 73 6.14 -3.48 4.33
N CYS A 74 4.85 -3.17 4.53
CA CYS A 74 3.80 -3.46 3.55
C CYS A 74 3.75 -2.37 2.47
N THR A 75 4.82 -2.24 1.70
CA THR A 75 4.82 -1.41 0.48
C THR A 75 4.25 -2.26 -0.65
N TRP A 76 3.20 -1.78 -1.34
CA TRP A 76 2.53 -2.47 -2.46
C TRP A 76 3.35 -2.46 -3.76
N LEU A 77 4.63 -2.72 -3.62
CA LEU A 77 5.60 -2.79 -4.69
C LEU A 77 5.60 -4.19 -5.27
N THR A 78 5.52 -4.28 -6.59
CA THR A 78 5.51 -5.54 -7.32
C THR A 78 6.36 -5.43 -8.58
N THR A 79 6.68 -6.57 -9.18
CA THR A 79 7.29 -6.65 -10.50
C THR A 79 6.23 -7.22 -11.45
N VAL A 80 6.03 -6.54 -12.58
CA VAL A 80 5.09 -6.95 -13.63
C VAL A 80 5.83 -7.23 -14.92
N SER A 81 5.34 -8.20 -15.68
CA SER A 81 5.79 -8.40 -17.05
C SER A 81 5.04 -7.45 -17.99
N ARG A 82 5.54 -7.33 -19.21
CA ARG A 82 4.86 -6.60 -20.27
C ARG A 82 3.50 -7.22 -20.62
N ASP A 83 3.41 -8.54 -20.57
CA ASP A 83 2.20 -9.28 -20.94
C ASP A 83 1.06 -9.07 -19.92
N ASP A 84 1.40 -8.71 -18.68
CA ASP A 84 0.42 -8.39 -17.64
C ASP A 84 -0.19 -6.98 -17.81
N LEU A 85 0.43 -6.11 -18.61
CA LEU A 85 -0.05 -4.74 -18.83
C LEU A 85 -1.13 -4.70 -19.92
N VAL A 86 -2.38 -4.49 -19.52
CA VAL A 86 -3.55 -4.60 -20.41
C VAL A 86 -3.89 -3.27 -21.07
N GLU A 87 -4.06 -2.22 -20.27
CA GLU A 87 -4.54 -0.92 -20.75
C GLU A 87 -3.82 0.22 -20.04
N ARG A 88 -3.27 1.16 -20.81
CA ARG A 88 -2.70 2.39 -20.25
C ARG A 88 -3.83 3.35 -19.87
N ALA A 89 -3.95 3.65 -18.59
CA ALA A 89 -4.92 4.62 -18.05
C ALA A 89 -4.44 6.07 -18.23
N GLY A 90 -3.13 6.31 -18.08
CA GLY A 90 -2.60 7.67 -18.15
C GLY A 90 -1.09 7.77 -17.97
N VAL A 91 -0.65 8.98 -17.64
CA VAL A 91 0.74 9.28 -17.29
C VAL A 91 0.77 10.36 -16.22
N LEU A 92 1.62 10.16 -15.24
CA LEU A 92 1.83 11.12 -14.17
C LEU A 92 2.46 12.40 -14.74
N SER A 93 2.06 13.55 -14.19
CA SER A 93 2.81 14.78 -14.40
C SER A 93 4.21 14.66 -13.80
N SER A 94 5.17 15.45 -14.29
CA SER A 94 6.53 15.47 -13.72
C SER A 94 6.54 15.83 -12.23
N VAL A 95 5.65 16.72 -11.80
CA VAL A 95 5.49 17.11 -10.40
C VAL A 95 5.03 15.92 -9.55
N LYS A 96 3.99 15.21 -10.00
CA LYS A 96 3.46 14.02 -9.31
C LYS A 96 4.46 12.88 -9.28
N LEU A 97 5.22 12.70 -10.36
CA LEU A 97 6.29 11.71 -10.44
C LEU A 97 7.41 12.00 -9.44
N SER A 98 7.83 13.26 -9.32
CA SER A 98 8.83 13.68 -8.32
C SER A 98 8.34 13.45 -6.88
N GLU A 99 7.06 13.74 -6.60
CA GLU A 99 6.43 13.45 -5.29
C GLU A 99 6.55 11.96 -4.91
N ILE A 100 6.31 11.08 -5.89
CA ILE A 100 6.41 9.62 -5.73
C ILE A 100 7.86 9.17 -5.53
N GLU A 101 8.80 9.70 -6.32
CA GLU A 101 10.23 9.40 -6.18
C GLU A 101 10.77 9.84 -4.81
N ASP A 102 10.36 11.01 -4.33
CA ASP A 102 10.73 11.52 -3.01
C ASP A 102 10.13 10.66 -1.89
N ALA A 103 8.85 10.28 -1.99
CA ALA A 103 8.20 9.39 -1.04
C ALA A 103 8.89 8.02 -0.98
N LEU A 104 9.24 7.45 -2.14
CA LEU A 104 9.99 6.20 -2.24
C LEU A 104 11.37 6.33 -1.57
N ARG A 105 12.10 7.40 -1.87
CA ARG A 105 13.42 7.65 -1.28
C ARG A 105 13.36 7.74 0.23
N VAL A 106 12.38 8.48 0.77
CA VAL A 106 12.18 8.60 2.21
C VAL A 106 11.84 7.25 2.84
N ALA A 107 11.00 6.45 2.18
CA ALA A 107 10.62 5.13 2.66
C ALA A 107 11.73 4.08 2.60
N GLU A 108 12.71 4.23 1.71
CA GLU A 108 13.86 3.33 1.61
C GLU A 108 14.97 3.68 2.63
N GLN A 109 14.93 4.86 3.29
CA GLN A 109 15.91 5.21 4.32
C GLN A 109 15.66 4.45 5.64
N PRO A 110 16.72 3.91 6.28
CA PRO A 110 16.65 3.48 7.67
C PRO A 110 16.33 4.69 8.56
N LYS A 111 15.20 4.67 9.26
CA LYS A 111 14.80 5.76 10.16
C LYS A 111 14.97 5.32 11.60
N GLU A 112 15.66 6.12 12.42
CA GLU A 112 15.65 5.94 13.87
C GLU A 112 14.24 6.18 14.41
N TRP A 113 13.79 5.27 15.25
CA TRP A 113 12.44 5.28 15.78
C TRP A 113 12.30 6.28 16.93
N THR A 114 11.31 7.17 16.86
CA THR A 114 11.01 8.09 17.95
C THR A 114 10.15 7.41 19.02
N ALA A 115 10.35 7.76 20.29
CA ALA A 115 9.56 7.22 21.41
C ALA A 115 8.04 7.44 21.21
N THR A 116 7.64 8.55 20.56
CA THR A 116 6.26 8.87 20.21
C THR A 116 5.63 7.87 19.27
N ALA A 117 6.36 7.43 18.24
CA ALA A 117 5.85 6.43 17.30
C ALA A 117 5.64 5.07 18.01
N ALA A 118 6.50 4.72 18.99
CA ALA A 118 6.39 3.49 19.80
C ALA A 118 5.11 3.49 20.61
N ALA A 119 4.85 4.62 21.29
CA ALA A 119 3.66 4.80 22.11
C ALA A 119 2.39 4.65 21.27
N LYS A 120 2.27 5.37 20.14
CA LYS A 120 1.12 5.26 19.24
C LYS A 120 0.87 3.83 18.75
N LEU A 121 1.92 3.08 18.40
CA LEU A 121 1.74 1.70 17.94
C LEU A 121 1.24 0.78 19.06
N SER A 122 1.73 0.96 20.29
CA SER A 122 1.21 0.22 21.44
C SER A 122 -0.27 0.55 21.67
N GLU A 123 -0.64 1.83 21.63
CA GLU A 123 -2.03 2.27 21.76
C GLU A 123 -2.94 1.64 20.68
N MET A 124 -2.50 1.63 19.42
CA MET A 124 -3.24 0.99 18.32
C MET A 124 -3.41 -0.53 18.57
N LYS A 125 -2.36 -1.20 19.04
CA LYS A 125 -2.39 -2.64 19.36
C LYS A 125 -3.33 -2.92 20.53
N ASP A 126 -3.28 -2.09 21.57
CA ASP A 126 -4.13 -2.22 22.76
C ASP A 126 -5.61 -1.96 22.41
N ALA A 127 -5.88 -0.98 21.53
CA ALA A 127 -7.22 -0.73 21.00
C ALA A 127 -7.77 -1.92 20.19
N LEU A 128 -6.93 -2.60 19.41
CA LEU A 128 -7.30 -3.83 18.72
C LEU A 128 -7.57 -5.00 19.68
N HIS A 129 -6.81 -5.10 20.78
CA HIS A 129 -7.03 -6.13 21.81
C HIS A 129 -8.32 -5.90 22.63
N LEU A 130 -8.74 -4.65 22.82
CA LEU A 130 -9.99 -4.30 23.51
C LEU A 130 -11.26 -4.58 22.68
N GLY A 131 -11.14 -4.97 21.41
CA GLY A 131 -12.26 -5.27 20.50
C GLY A 131 -12.61 -6.75 20.29
N GLY A 132 -11.98 -7.70 21.01
CA GLY A 132 -12.25 -9.14 20.93
C GLY A 132 -13.39 -9.60 21.86
N PRO A 133 -14.17 -10.66 21.51
CA PRO A 133 -15.56 -10.82 21.93
C PRO A 133 -15.71 -11.10 23.43
N GLU A 134 -16.59 -10.32 24.08
CA GLU A 134 -17.23 -10.72 25.33
C GLU A 134 -17.96 -12.07 25.12
N GLN A 135 -17.34 -13.14 25.61
CA GLN A 135 -17.98 -14.24 26.34
C GLN A 135 -19.36 -14.72 25.83
N ALA A 136 -19.39 -15.44 24.70
CA ALA A 136 -20.49 -16.36 24.38
C ALA A 136 -20.18 -17.81 24.84
N GLY A 137 -19.67 -17.96 26.06
CA GLY A 137 -19.44 -19.25 26.72
C GLY A 137 -20.69 -19.78 27.41
N LYS A 138 -21.82 -19.97 26.71
CA LYS A 138 -22.96 -20.73 27.25
C LYS A 138 -22.94 -22.15 26.71
N ARG A 139 -22.37 -23.06 27.51
CA ARG A 139 -22.43 -24.52 27.32
C ARG A 139 -23.86 -24.92 26.94
N ARG A 140 -24.07 -25.38 25.72
CA ARG A 140 -25.24 -26.21 25.37
C ARG A 140 -24.82 -27.66 25.52
N THR A 141 -25.27 -28.29 26.59
CA THR A 141 -25.32 -29.75 26.69
C THR A 141 -26.30 -30.27 25.64
N PRO A 142 -25.96 -31.32 24.87
CA PRO A 142 -26.91 -31.96 23.98
C PRO A 142 -27.92 -32.79 24.80
N PRO A 143 -29.20 -32.87 24.40
CA PRO A 143 -30.11 -33.83 25.00
C PRO A 143 -29.76 -35.23 24.48
N MET A 144 -29.49 -36.16 25.41
CA MET A 144 -29.79 -37.57 25.19
C MET A 144 -31.30 -37.71 25.36
N VAL A 145 -32.05 -37.95 24.26
CA VAL A 145 -32.77 -39.20 23.93
C VAL A 145 -33.25 -39.12 22.49
#